data_AF-A0A7J9N905-F1
#
_entry.id   AF-A0A7J9N905-F1
#
_cell.length_a   1.000
_cell.length_b   1.000
_cell.length_c   1.000
_cell.angle_alpha   90.00
_cell.angle_beta   90.00
_cell.angle_gamma   90.00
#
_symmetry.space_group_name_H-M   'P 1'
#
loop_
_entity.id
_entity.type
_entity.pdbx_description
1 polymer ?
#
loop_
_entity_poly.entity_id
_entity_poly.type
_entity_poly.pdbx_seq_one_letter_code
_entity_poly.pdbx_strand_id
1 'polypeptide(L)'
;MFHWEAAIWDLQDCPYAGGVFHVDIHFPLQYPFKPPEVVFRTKIFHPNIDGNGSIGLDILQDRWNPNLTISQVLHSICSLLKNPNPDAPLVPWIAHMDKTNRSEYDTTAQSWTLESPLVGVMALERISKEHKGIEKDPSDCCNLDLTASNRILNELKDIQEKPSKFCSLAPEKEDMFFWQAIMRGPPDSPYEGGKFELSIQFPPDYPLKPPKVVFRTKIYHPNIDSNGGSIDIDILKVENWLAGRTITEVIICSNLLTASK
;
A
#
# COMPACT_ATOMS: atom_id res chain seq x y z
N MET A 1 0.21 17.15 9.82
CA MET A 1 -0.66 17.63 8.72
C MET A 1 0.12 18.23 7.54
N PHE A 2 1.47 18.30 7.56
CA PHE A 2 2.34 18.84 6.48
C PHE A 2 2.95 17.76 5.56
N HIS A 3 2.46 16.53 5.61
CA HIS A 3 2.94 15.43 4.78
C HIS A 3 1.73 14.70 4.22
N TRP A 4 1.68 14.60 2.88
CA TRP A 4 0.67 13.88 2.13
C TRP A 4 1.33 12.77 1.32
N GLU A 5 0.57 11.73 1.04
CA GLU A 5 0.96 10.65 0.15
C GLU A 5 -0.01 10.63 -1.02
N ALA A 6 0.50 10.46 -2.23
CA ALA A 6 -0.31 10.26 -3.42
C ALA A 6 0.15 9.01 -4.17
N ALA A 7 -0.78 8.36 -4.87
CA ALA A 7 -0.51 7.25 -5.76
C ALA A 7 -0.86 7.66 -7.19
N ILE A 8 0.12 7.56 -8.09
CA ILE A 8 -0.04 7.79 -9.52
C ILE A 8 -0.21 6.42 -10.18
N TRP A 9 -1.33 6.24 -10.87
CA TRP A 9 -1.71 5.01 -11.56
C TRP A 9 -2.49 5.38 -12.83
N ASP A 10 -2.86 4.39 -13.63
CA ASP A 10 -3.59 4.56 -14.90
C ASP A 10 -2.82 5.37 -15.97
N LEU A 11 -1.50 5.20 -16.02
CA LEU A 11 -0.64 5.78 -17.04
C LEU A 11 -0.75 4.99 -18.36
N GLN A 12 -1.89 5.11 -19.05
CA GLN A 12 -2.11 4.47 -20.34
C GLN A 12 -1.16 4.99 -21.42
N ASP A 13 -0.90 4.14 -22.42
CA ASP A 13 -0.11 4.43 -23.62
C ASP A 13 1.35 4.87 -23.35
N CYS A 14 1.96 4.38 -22.27
CA CYS A 14 3.37 4.60 -21.96
C CYS A 14 4.01 3.40 -21.24
N PRO A 15 5.34 3.33 -21.10
CA PRO A 15 6.04 2.21 -20.46
C PRO A 15 5.64 1.94 -19.00
N TYR A 16 5.06 2.94 -18.35
CA TYR A 16 4.61 2.91 -16.96
C TYR A 16 3.18 2.38 -16.78
N ALA A 17 2.53 1.96 -17.87
CA ALA A 17 1.18 1.41 -17.85
C ALA A 17 1.09 0.16 -16.95
N GLY A 18 0.03 0.11 -16.13
CA GLY A 18 -0.16 -0.97 -15.14
C GLY A 18 0.66 -0.80 -13.85
N GLY A 19 1.51 0.21 -13.78
CA GLY A 19 2.24 0.59 -12.58
C GLY A 19 1.40 1.38 -11.57
N VAL A 20 1.81 1.30 -10.31
CA VAL A 20 1.36 2.18 -9.23
C VAL A 20 2.59 2.82 -8.59
N PHE A 21 2.67 4.14 -8.65
CA PHE A 21 3.82 4.91 -8.20
C PHE A 21 3.44 5.81 -7.02
N HIS A 22 3.99 5.53 -5.85
CA HIS A 22 3.78 6.33 -4.66
C HIS A 22 4.72 7.53 -4.64
N VAL A 23 4.16 8.69 -4.33
CA VAL A 23 4.88 9.95 -4.18
C VAL A 23 4.55 10.57 -2.83
N ASP A 24 5.60 11.03 -2.15
CA ASP A 24 5.51 11.84 -0.94
C ASP A 24 5.44 13.32 -1.30
N ILE A 25 4.61 14.06 -0.56
CA ILE A 25 4.47 15.50 -0.68
C ILE A 25 4.66 16.12 0.70
N HIS A 26 5.76 16.84 0.88
CA HIS A 26 6.07 17.55 2.11
C HIS A 26 5.89 19.05 1.92
N PHE A 27 5.03 19.65 2.74
CA PHE A 27 4.73 21.08 2.67
C PHE A 27 5.68 21.84 3.60
N PRO A 28 6.49 22.78 3.08
CA PRO A 28 7.31 23.62 3.93
C PRO A 28 6.41 24.57 4.75
N LEU A 29 6.94 25.07 5.86
CA LEU A 29 6.25 26.08 6.69
C LEU A 29 5.92 27.37 5.94
N GLN A 30 6.58 27.61 4.80
CA GLN A 30 6.34 28.79 3.95
C GLN A 30 5.38 28.50 2.78
N TYR A 31 4.75 27.32 2.71
CA TYR A 31 3.74 27.04 1.69
C TYR A 31 2.55 28.03 1.83
N PRO A 32 2.02 28.62 0.74
CA PRO A 32 2.31 28.34 -0.67
C PRO A 32 3.40 29.21 -1.30
N PHE A 33 4.12 30.04 -0.55
CA PHE A 33 5.17 30.91 -1.08
C PHE A 33 6.47 30.15 -1.44
N LYS A 34 6.66 28.96 -0.88
CA LYS A 34 7.63 27.97 -1.34
C LYS A 34 6.91 26.72 -1.87
N PRO A 35 7.46 26.05 -2.90
CA PRO A 35 6.89 24.81 -3.43
C PRO A 35 6.88 23.70 -2.38
N PRO A 36 5.97 22.73 -2.48
CA PRO A 36 6.07 21.49 -1.73
C PRO A 36 7.26 20.68 -2.27
N GLU A 37 7.90 19.91 -1.40
CA GLU A 37 8.88 18.91 -1.81
C GLU A 37 8.12 17.64 -2.23
N VAL A 38 8.35 17.17 -3.46
CA VAL A 38 7.70 15.98 -4.01
C VAL A 38 8.75 14.94 -4.39
N VAL A 39 8.63 13.73 -3.83
CA VAL A 39 9.63 12.66 -4.00
C VAL A 39 8.94 11.34 -4.32
N PHE A 40 9.44 10.60 -5.31
CA PHE A 40 9.00 9.24 -5.59
C PHE A 40 9.52 8.27 -4.51
N ARG A 41 8.60 7.58 -3.84
CA ARG A 41 8.93 6.41 -3.02
C ARG A 41 9.16 5.18 -3.90
N THR A 42 8.26 4.97 -4.86
CA THR A 42 8.39 3.87 -5.82
C THR A 42 9.57 4.15 -6.74
N LYS A 43 10.54 3.23 -6.78
CA LYS A 43 11.65 3.31 -7.75
C LYS A 43 11.10 3.29 -9.16
N ILE A 44 11.62 4.16 -10.01
CA ILE A 44 11.17 4.33 -11.38
C ILE A 44 12.36 4.58 -12.30
N PHE A 45 12.30 3.98 -13.48
CA PHE A 45 13.31 4.17 -14.52
C PHE A 45 12.91 5.36 -15.40
N HIS A 46 13.42 6.57 -15.13
CA HIS A 46 13.01 7.78 -15.84
C HIS A 46 14.15 8.82 -15.90
N PRO A 47 14.36 9.54 -17.02
CA PRO A 47 15.49 10.46 -17.16
C PRO A 47 15.41 11.70 -16.27
N ASN A 48 14.21 12.13 -15.89
CA ASN A 48 13.98 13.28 -14.99
C ASN A 48 13.67 12.87 -13.55
N ILE A 49 13.85 11.60 -13.16
CA ILE A 49 13.68 11.15 -11.77
C ILE A 49 14.93 10.39 -11.35
N ASP A 50 15.58 10.81 -10.26
CA ASP A 50 16.83 10.20 -9.82
C ASP A 50 16.62 8.98 -8.91
N GLY A 51 17.72 8.32 -8.51
CA GLY A 51 17.68 7.15 -7.63
C GLY A 51 17.14 7.44 -6.21
N ASN A 52 17.08 8.70 -5.79
CA ASN A 52 16.47 9.11 -4.52
C ASN A 52 14.98 9.45 -4.66
N GLY A 53 14.45 9.45 -5.89
CA GLY A 53 13.07 9.80 -6.20
C GLY A 53 12.86 11.30 -6.45
N SER A 54 13.92 12.11 -6.49
CA SER A 54 13.81 13.55 -6.76
C SER A 54 13.30 13.79 -8.18
N ILE A 55 12.43 14.78 -8.36
CA ILE A 55 11.80 15.08 -9.65
C ILE A 55 12.41 16.33 -10.27
N GLY A 56 12.93 16.20 -11.49
CA GLY A 56 13.42 17.29 -12.33
C GLY A 56 12.26 18.03 -13.00
N LEU A 57 11.39 18.64 -12.22
CA LEU A 57 10.25 19.42 -12.69
C LEU A 57 10.36 20.87 -12.19
N ASP A 58 10.49 21.79 -13.12
CA ASP A 58 10.75 23.22 -12.89
C ASP A 58 9.64 23.93 -12.08
N ILE A 59 8.39 23.48 -12.17
CA ILE A 59 7.29 24.05 -11.37
C ILE A 59 7.48 23.76 -9.88
N LEU A 60 8.32 22.79 -9.50
CA LEU A 60 8.72 22.53 -8.11
C LEU A 60 9.97 23.30 -7.70
N GLN A 61 10.52 24.14 -8.59
CA GLN A 61 11.76 24.88 -8.41
C GLN A 61 11.54 26.37 -8.71
N ASP A 62 12.18 26.89 -9.76
CA ASP A 62 12.21 28.29 -10.14
C ASP A 62 10.91 28.79 -10.80
N ARG A 63 10.10 27.88 -11.36
CA ARG A 63 8.80 28.20 -11.97
C ARG A 63 7.61 27.95 -11.05
N TRP A 64 7.84 27.72 -9.75
CA TRP A 64 6.76 27.60 -8.76
C TRP A 64 5.91 28.87 -8.70
N ASN A 65 4.59 28.69 -8.68
CA ASN A 65 3.62 29.75 -8.52
C ASN A 65 2.69 29.38 -7.35
N PRO A 66 2.50 30.26 -6.34
CA PRO A 66 1.63 29.99 -5.19
C PRO A 66 0.16 29.68 -5.54
N ASN A 67 -0.28 29.99 -6.76
CA ASN A 67 -1.60 29.64 -7.27
C ASN A 67 -1.69 28.20 -7.83
N LEU A 68 -0.56 27.48 -7.94
CA LEU A 68 -0.56 26.08 -8.37
C LEU A 68 -1.11 25.19 -7.25
N THR A 69 -2.07 24.37 -7.63
CA THR A 69 -2.64 23.35 -6.77
C THR A 69 -1.84 22.05 -6.83
N ILE A 70 -1.95 21.21 -5.80
CA ILE A 70 -1.33 19.88 -5.80
C ILE A 70 -1.86 18.98 -6.93
N SER A 71 -3.13 19.13 -7.32
CA SER A 71 -3.68 18.42 -8.48
C SER A 71 -2.98 18.81 -9.79
N GLN A 72 -2.68 20.10 -9.98
CA GLN A 72 -1.90 20.56 -11.15
C GLN A 72 -0.47 20.03 -11.11
N VAL A 73 0.16 20.01 -9.93
CA VAL A 73 1.50 19.41 -9.75
C VAL A 73 1.48 17.92 -10.14
N LEU A 74 0.53 17.15 -9.62
CA LEU A 74 0.38 15.72 -9.95
C LEU A 74 0.09 15.49 -11.44
N HIS A 75 -0.76 16.32 -12.07
CA HIS A 75 -0.98 16.26 -13.52
C HIS A 75 0.30 16.56 -14.32
N SER A 76 1.12 17.52 -13.89
CA SER A 76 2.41 17.78 -14.52
C SER A 76 3.38 16.61 -14.36
N ILE A 77 3.38 15.93 -13.21
CA ILE A 77 4.17 14.70 -13.02
C ILE A 77 3.67 13.60 -13.95
N CYS A 78 2.35 13.37 -14.06
CA CYS A 78 1.80 12.39 -15.02
C CYS A 78 2.19 12.72 -16.47
N SER A 79 2.16 14.00 -16.84
CA SER A 79 2.60 14.45 -18.16
C SER A 79 4.09 14.21 -18.40
N LEU A 80 4.93 14.43 -17.37
CA LEU A 80 6.37 14.19 -17.42
C LEU A 80 6.67 12.69 -17.62
N LEU A 81 5.96 11.81 -16.93
CA LEU A 81 6.11 10.36 -17.12
C LEU A 81 5.76 9.91 -18.54
N LYS A 82 4.71 10.50 -19.15
CA LYS A 82 4.33 10.17 -20.53
C LYS A 82 5.29 10.77 -21.56
N ASN A 83 5.79 11.97 -21.30
CA ASN A 83 6.64 12.74 -22.19
C ASN A 83 7.90 13.20 -21.44
N PRO A 84 8.92 12.34 -21.32
CA PRO A 84 10.17 12.68 -20.65
C PRO A 84 10.85 13.88 -21.31
N ASN A 85 11.62 14.65 -20.53
CA ASN A 85 12.42 15.76 -21.04
C ASN A 85 13.91 15.40 -21.06
N PRO A 86 14.43 14.85 -22.17
CA PRO A 86 15.83 14.41 -22.26
C PRO A 86 16.83 15.57 -22.43
N ASP A 87 16.37 16.83 -22.53
CA ASP A 87 17.24 18.02 -22.61
C ASP A 87 17.56 18.60 -21.23
N ALA A 88 16.75 18.30 -20.21
CA ALA A 88 17.00 18.64 -18.81
C ALA A 88 16.94 17.41 -17.89
N PRO A 89 17.77 16.38 -18.10
CA PRO A 89 17.70 15.15 -17.33
C PRO A 89 18.36 15.28 -15.96
N LEU A 90 17.81 14.59 -14.96
CA LEU A 90 18.51 14.29 -13.71
C LEU A 90 19.44 13.08 -13.86
N VAL A 91 19.11 12.17 -14.78
CA VAL A 91 19.87 10.95 -15.05
C VAL A 91 20.32 10.93 -16.53
N PRO A 92 21.53 11.45 -16.84
CA PRO A 92 21.96 11.68 -18.22
C PRO A 92 22.03 10.43 -19.10
N TRP A 93 22.36 9.27 -18.53
CA TRP A 93 22.49 8.03 -19.30
C TRP A 93 21.12 7.44 -19.70
N ILE A 94 20.10 7.58 -18.85
CA ILE A 94 18.72 7.20 -19.20
C ILE A 94 18.20 8.13 -20.31
N ALA A 95 18.50 9.43 -20.23
CA ALA A 95 18.14 10.40 -21.27
C ALA A 95 18.85 10.15 -22.60
N HIS A 96 20.10 9.69 -22.55
CA HIS A 96 20.83 9.27 -23.73
C HIS A 96 20.14 8.06 -24.38
N MET A 97 19.78 7.04 -23.61
CA MET A 97 19.08 5.86 -24.11
C MET A 97 17.71 6.19 -24.68
N ASP A 98 16.94 7.08 -24.03
CA ASP A 98 15.67 7.59 -24.54
C ASP A 98 15.82 8.23 -25.94
N LYS A 99 16.89 9.03 -26.12
CA LYS A 99 17.20 9.69 -27.40
C LYS A 99 17.72 8.75 -28.49
N THR A 100 18.52 7.75 -28.14
CA THR A 100 19.24 6.92 -29.11
C THR A 100 18.55 5.58 -29.40
N ASN A 101 17.88 4.99 -28.40
CA ASN A 101 17.22 3.70 -28.50
C ASN A 101 15.94 3.66 -27.67
N ARG A 102 14.89 4.33 -28.19
CA ARG A 102 13.59 4.43 -27.51
C ARG A 102 12.97 3.07 -27.16
N SER A 103 13.13 2.07 -28.01
CA SER A 103 12.61 0.72 -27.79
C SER A 103 13.22 0.04 -26.55
N GLU A 104 14.54 0.18 -26.37
CA GLU A 104 15.25 -0.35 -25.21
C GLU A 104 14.90 0.42 -23.93
N TYR A 105 14.73 1.75 -24.04
CA TYR A 105 14.22 2.56 -22.95
C TYR A 105 12.82 2.10 -22.50
N ASP A 106 11.88 1.97 -23.44
CA ASP A 106 10.50 1.56 -23.14
C ASP A 106 10.47 0.15 -22.53
N THR A 107 11.24 -0.80 -23.08
CA THR A 107 11.34 -2.18 -22.54
C THR A 107 11.92 -2.17 -21.13
N THR A 108 12.99 -1.42 -20.89
CA THR A 108 13.62 -1.33 -19.57
C THR A 108 12.70 -0.69 -18.54
N ALA A 109 12.04 0.42 -18.91
CA ALA A 109 11.09 1.12 -18.06
C ALA A 109 9.86 0.27 -17.74
N GLN A 110 9.40 -0.54 -18.71
CA GLN A 110 8.34 -1.51 -18.49
C GLN A 110 8.77 -2.62 -17.54
N SER A 111 9.97 -3.21 -17.71
CA SER A 111 10.49 -4.21 -16.78
C SER A 111 10.60 -3.66 -15.36
N TRP A 112 11.14 -2.46 -15.18
CA TRP A 112 11.19 -1.80 -13.86
C TRP A 112 9.79 -1.54 -13.28
N THR A 113 8.82 -1.20 -14.14
CA THR A 113 7.44 -1.04 -13.72
C THR A 113 6.88 -2.36 -13.23
N LEU A 114 7.08 -3.46 -13.97
CA LEU A 114 6.56 -4.79 -13.63
C LEU A 114 7.28 -5.47 -12.46
N GLU A 115 8.59 -5.23 -12.29
CA GLU A 115 9.44 -5.73 -11.22
C GLU A 115 9.26 -4.96 -9.90
N SER A 116 8.57 -3.81 -9.93
CA SER A 116 8.17 -3.12 -8.71
C SER A 116 7.34 -4.07 -7.85
N PRO A 117 7.67 -4.24 -6.54
CA PRO A 117 6.96 -5.18 -5.65
C PRO A 117 5.44 -5.02 -5.64
N LEU A 118 4.95 -3.81 -5.97
CA LEU A 118 3.52 -3.47 -6.05
C LEU A 118 2.86 -3.89 -7.38
N VAL A 119 3.61 -4.06 -8.46
CA VAL A 119 3.07 -4.44 -9.78
C VAL A 119 3.02 -5.96 -9.96
N GLY A 120 3.91 -6.72 -9.31
CA GLY A 120 3.80 -8.18 -9.24
C GLY A 120 2.41 -8.64 -8.75
N VAL A 121 1.81 -7.88 -7.83
CA VAL A 121 0.46 -8.11 -7.30
C VAL A 121 -0.63 -7.93 -8.35
N MET A 122 -0.55 -6.85 -9.14
CA MET A 122 -1.52 -6.53 -10.18
C MET A 122 -1.35 -7.42 -11.43
N ALA A 123 -0.12 -7.86 -11.73
CA ALA A 123 0.18 -8.81 -12.80
C ALA A 123 -0.41 -10.19 -12.49
N LEU A 124 -0.38 -10.62 -11.22
CA LEU A 124 -1.04 -11.85 -10.76
C LEU A 124 -2.57 -11.80 -10.91
N GLU A 125 -3.20 -10.64 -10.71
CA GLU A 125 -4.64 -10.47 -10.98
C GLU A 125 -5.00 -10.64 -12.47
N ARG A 126 -4.08 -10.29 -13.39
CA ARG A 126 -4.28 -10.45 -14.85
C ARG A 126 -4.07 -11.89 -15.31
N ILE A 127 -3.02 -12.55 -14.81
CA ILE A 127 -2.74 -13.98 -15.09
C ILE A 127 -3.84 -14.88 -14.50
N SER A 128 -4.35 -14.56 -13.31
CA SER A 128 -5.47 -15.28 -12.66
C SER A 128 -6.77 -15.21 -13.46
N LYS A 129 -7.02 -14.09 -14.16
CA LYS A 129 -8.23 -13.91 -14.99
C LYS A 129 -8.13 -14.56 -16.37
N GLU A 130 -6.92 -14.78 -16.89
CA GLU A 130 -6.70 -15.40 -18.19
C GLU A 130 -6.43 -16.92 -18.11
N HIS A 131 -5.84 -17.43 -17.04
CA HIS A 131 -5.60 -18.87 -16.86
C HIS A 131 -6.68 -19.56 -16.01
N LYS A 132 -7.91 -19.61 -16.54
CA LYS A 132 -8.84 -20.69 -16.16
C LYS A 132 -8.38 -21.99 -16.80
N GLY A 133 -7.53 -22.70 -16.07
CA GLY A 133 -7.17 -24.09 -16.35
C GLY A 133 -5.68 -24.27 -16.59
N ILE A 134 -4.94 -24.55 -15.52
CA ILE A 134 -3.82 -25.48 -15.46
C ILE A 134 -3.63 -25.78 -13.96
N GLU A 135 -3.85 -27.02 -13.56
CA GLU A 135 -3.46 -27.52 -12.22
C GLU A 135 -1.92 -27.57 -12.14
N LYS A 136 -1.32 -27.09 -11.04
CA LYS A 136 0.12 -27.25 -10.79
C LYS A 136 0.41 -27.78 -9.38
N ASP A 137 1.54 -28.49 -9.35
CA ASP A 137 2.09 -29.44 -8.39
C ASP A 137 2.15 -28.98 -6.92
N PRO A 138 1.75 -29.81 -5.92
CA PRO A 138 1.68 -29.41 -4.51
C PRO A 138 3.02 -29.30 -3.75
N SER A 139 4.18 -29.49 -4.39
CA SER A 139 5.44 -29.76 -3.67
C SER A 139 6.49 -28.64 -3.63
N ASP A 140 6.21 -27.43 -4.13
CA ASP A 140 7.21 -26.36 -4.16
C ASP A 140 7.08 -25.39 -2.97
N CYS A 141 8.06 -25.43 -2.05
CA CYS A 141 8.14 -24.66 -0.81
C CYS A 141 8.35 -23.15 -1.01
N CYS A 142 8.54 -22.68 -2.25
CA CYS A 142 8.69 -21.26 -2.61
C CYS A 142 7.34 -20.50 -2.70
N ASN A 143 6.20 -21.20 -2.55
CA ASN A 143 4.86 -20.63 -2.78
C ASN A 143 4.22 -19.91 -1.59
N LEU A 144 4.80 -19.98 -0.39
CA LEU A 144 4.17 -19.45 0.83
C LEU A 144 4.11 -17.91 0.85
N ASP A 145 5.17 -17.23 0.44
CA ASP A 145 5.28 -15.76 0.49
C ASP A 145 4.35 -15.06 -0.53
N LEU A 146 4.22 -15.63 -1.73
CA LEU A 146 3.25 -15.16 -2.73
C LEU A 146 1.80 -15.39 -2.26
N THR A 147 1.53 -16.51 -1.60
CA THR A 147 0.16 -16.85 -1.15
C THR A 147 -0.30 -15.93 -0.02
N ALA A 148 0.59 -15.62 0.94
CA ALA A 148 0.32 -14.68 2.02
C ALA A 148 0.10 -13.26 1.52
N SER A 149 1.00 -12.78 0.66
CA SER A 149 0.90 -11.47 0.04
C SER A 149 -0.42 -11.31 -0.74
N ASN A 150 -0.75 -12.29 -1.60
CA ASN A 150 -2.01 -12.30 -2.36
C ASN A 150 -3.23 -12.27 -1.44
N ARG A 151 -3.21 -13.00 -0.33
CA ARG A 151 -4.31 -12.97 0.64
C ARG A 151 -4.45 -11.59 1.28
N ILE A 152 -3.37 -11.01 1.80
CA ILE A 152 -3.38 -9.70 2.47
C ILE A 152 -3.90 -8.61 1.52
N LEU A 153 -3.57 -8.70 0.24
CA LEU A 153 -4.01 -7.73 -0.77
C LEU A 153 -5.49 -7.87 -1.10
N ASN A 154 -6.01 -9.10 -1.14
CA ASN A 154 -7.45 -9.33 -1.25
C ASN A 154 -8.21 -8.78 -0.03
N GLU A 155 -7.68 -8.94 1.19
CA GLU A 155 -8.27 -8.34 2.41
C GLU A 155 -8.34 -6.82 2.29
N LEU A 156 -7.25 -6.17 1.82
CA LEU A 156 -7.20 -4.72 1.64
C LEU A 156 -8.24 -4.22 0.63
N LYS A 157 -8.36 -4.93 -0.48
CA LYS A 157 -9.35 -4.63 -1.53
C LYS A 157 -10.78 -4.76 -1.01
N ASP A 158 -11.09 -5.85 -0.31
CA ASP A 158 -12.42 -6.06 0.28
C ASP A 158 -12.80 -4.94 1.25
N ILE A 159 -11.84 -4.45 2.05
CA ILE A 159 -12.05 -3.33 2.99
C ILE A 159 -12.28 -2.01 2.25
N GLN A 160 -11.57 -1.77 1.15
CA GLN A 160 -11.73 -0.56 0.33
C GLN A 160 -13.07 -0.57 -0.41
N GLU A 161 -13.46 -1.71 -0.97
CA GLU A 161 -14.74 -1.87 -1.69
C GLU A 161 -15.94 -1.85 -0.73
N LYS A 162 -15.77 -2.42 0.47
CA LYS A 162 -16.83 -2.58 1.48
C LYS A 162 -16.35 -2.09 2.86
N PRO A 163 -16.17 -0.77 3.04
CA PRO A 163 -15.70 -0.24 4.31
C PRO A 163 -16.71 -0.52 5.44
N SER A 164 -16.20 -1.08 6.54
CA SER A 164 -17.01 -1.35 7.73
C SER A 164 -17.36 -0.06 8.46
N LYS A 165 -18.58 -0.01 9.03
CA LYS A 165 -18.99 1.08 9.94
C LYS A 165 -18.40 0.94 11.35
N PHE A 166 -17.95 -0.27 11.71
CA PHE A 166 -17.52 -0.62 13.06
C PHE A 166 -16.00 -0.66 13.23
N CYS A 167 -15.25 -0.78 12.13
CA CYS A 167 -13.81 -0.72 12.18
C CYS A 167 -13.23 -0.01 10.93
N SER A 168 -12.05 0.55 11.11
CA SER A 168 -11.19 1.04 10.04
C SER A 168 -9.87 0.31 10.15
N LEU A 169 -9.35 -0.18 9.03
CA LEU A 169 -8.07 -0.88 8.95
C LEU A 169 -7.24 -0.28 7.82
N ALA A 170 -5.93 -0.22 8.02
CA ALA A 170 -4.98 0.13 6.97
C ALA A 170 -3.59 -0.46 7.26
N PRO A 171 -2.79 -0.80 6.23
CA PRO A 171 -1.37 -1.08 6.39
C PRO A 171 -0.64 0.09 7.06
N GLU A 172 0.38 -0.22 7.87
CA GLU A 172 1.25 0.77 8.49
C GLU A 172 2.43 1.06 7.55
N LYS A 173 2.42 2.26 6.97
CA LYS A 173 3.53 2.77 6.14
C LYS A 173 3.83 1.83 4.96
N GLU A 174 5.05 1.31 4.90
CA GLU A 174 5.60 0.50 3.80
C GLU A 174 5.50 -1.02 4.05
N ASP A 175 5.13 -1.44 5.26
CA ASP A 175 5.02 -2.86 5.61
C ASP A 175 3.59 -3.36 5.45
N MET A 176 3.32 -4.04 4.34
CA MET A 176 2.00 -4.63 4.08
C MET A 176 1.63 -5.76 5.04
N PHE A 177 2.59 -6.32 5.78
CA PHE A 177 2.34 -7.35 6.79
C PHE A 177 2.08 -6.76 8.18
N PHE A 178 2.12 -5.43 8.33
CA PHE A 178 1.80 -4.78 9.59
C PHE A 178 0.71 -3.74 9.40
N TRP A 179 -0.44 -3.90 10.06
CA TRP A 179 -1.59 -3.01 9.91
C TRP A 179 -1.96 -2.33 11.22
N GLN A 180 -2.54 -1.15 11.11
CA GLN A 180 -3.26 -0.47 12.19
C GLN A 180 -4.76 -0.61 11.98
N ALA A 181 -5.49 -0.77 13.08
CA ALA A 181 -6.94 -0.76 13.06
C ALA A 181 -7.51 0.10 14.18
N ILE A 182 -8.64 0.75 13.90
CA ILE A 182 -9.48 1.41 14.88
C ILE A 182 -10.81 0.69 14.92
N MET A 183 -11.15 0.13 16.08
CA MET A 183 -12.43 -0.51 16.34
C MET A 183 -13.31 0.40 17.19
N ARG A 184 -14.60 0.48 16.85
CA ARG A 184 -15.62 1.09 17.71
C ARG A 184 -16.17 0.03 18.66
N GLY A 185 -16.35 0.43 19.92
CA GLY A 185 -17.00 -0.42 20.91
C GLY A 185 -18.39 -0.87 20.44
N PRO A 186 -18.74 -2.16 20.56
CA PRO A 186 -20.04 -2.66 20.16
C PRO A 186 -21.17 -1.98 20.95
N PRO A 187 -22.34 -1.74 20.32
CA PRO A 187 -23.54 -1.33 21.05
C PRO A 187 -23.95 -2.42 22.05
N ASP A 188 -24.62 -2.02 23.13
CA ASP A 188 -25.09 -2.89 24.20
C ASP A 188 -23.95 -3.62 24.96
N SER A 189 -22.74 -3.06 24.93
CA SER A 189 -21.57 -3.55 25.66
C SER A 189 -21.00 -2.48 26.60
N PRO A 190 -20.22 -2.85 27.64
CA PRO A 190 -19.52 -1.89 28.48
C PRO A 190 -18.55 -0.98 27.73
N TYR A 191 -18.23 -1.31 26.47
CA TYR A 191 -17.29 -0.59 25.63
C TYR A 191 -17.98 0.35 24.63
N GLU A 192 -19.32 0.39 24.61
CA GLU A 192 -20.11 1.20 23.68
C GLU A 192 -19.64 2.67 23.65
N GLY A 193 -19.48 3.22 22.44
CA GLY A 193 -18.98 4.58 22.23
C GLY A 193 -17.44 4.72 22.35
N GLY A 194 -16.74 3.72 22.86
CA GLY A 194 -15.29 3.65 22.90
C GLY A 194 -14.66 3.51 21.51
N LYS A 195 -13.40 3.96 21.39
CA LYS A 195 -12.54 3.73 20.22
C LYS A 195 -11.26 3.03 20.69
N PHE A 196 -10.93 1.93 20.05
CA PHE A 196 -9.82 1.08 20.43
C PHE A 196 -8.87 0.93 19.26
N GLU A 197 -7.61 1.26 19.48
CA GLU A 197 -6.53 1.09 18.51
C GLU A 197 -5.92 -0.30 18.65
N LEU A 198 -5.70 -0.95 17.52
CA LEU A 198 -5.10 -2.27 17.43
C LEU A 198 -3.96 -2.27 16.41
N SER A 199 -2.93 -3.06 16.66
CA SER A 199 -1.93 -3.44 15.67
C SER A 199 -2.11 -4.90 15.26
N ILE A 200 -1.94 -5.18 13.98
CA ILE A 200 -2.10 -6.50 13.37
C ILE A 200 -0.78 -6.81 12.66
N GLN A 201 -0.22 -7.99 12.91
CA GLN A 201 0.97 -8.48 12.22
C GLN A 201 0.65 -9.80 11.56
N PHE A 202 0.73 -9.84 10.24
CA PHE A 202 0.53 -11.04 9.44
C PHE A 202 1.84 -11.85 9.42
N PRO A 203 1.79 -13.18 9.66
CA PRO A 203 2.96 -14.02 9.49
C PRO A 203 3.24 -14.31 8.01
N PRO A 204 4.46 -14.71 7.63
CA PRO A 204 4.82 -15.06 6.25
C PRO A 204 4.03 -16.23 5.66
N ASP A 205 3.42 -17.06 6.50
CA ASP A 205 2.59 -18.21 6.12
C ASP A 205 1.09 -17.94 6.33
N TYR A 206 0.68 -16.67 6.42
CA TYR A 206 -0.74 -16.30 6.35
C TYR A 206 -1.33 -16.73 4.98
N PRO A 207 -2.61 -17.14 4.88
CA PRO A 207 -3.58 -17.38 5.94
C PRO A 207 -3.51 -18.80 6.54
N LEU A 208 -2.43 -19.57 6.36
CA LEU A 208 -2.31 -20.88 7.02
C LEU A 208 -2.13 -20.69 8.53
N LYS A 209 -1.38 -19.67 8.94
CA LYS A 209 -1.32 -19.22 10.33
C LYS A 209 -2.10 -17.92 10.55
N PRO A 210 -2.69 -17.74 11.75
CA PRO A 210 -3.41 -16.53 12.10
C PRO A 210 -2.47 -15.31 12.20
N PRO A 211 -3.00 -14.09 11.95
CA PRO A 211 -2.28 -12.88 12.27
C PRO A 211 -2.20 -12.68 13.79
N LYS A 212 -1.14 -12.02 14.25
CA LYS A 212 -1.04 -11.56 15.63
C LYS A 212 -1.75 -10.22 15.77
N VAL A 213 -2.72 -10.12 16.69
CA VAL A 213 -3.48 -8.88 16.92
C VAL A 213 -3.30 -8.42 18.38
N VAL A 214 -3.03 -7.13 18.55
CA VAL A 214 -2.69 -6.53 19.85
C VAL A 214 -3.43 -5.20 20.02
N PHE A 215 -4.07 -4.97 21.16
CA PHE A 215 -4.62 -3.67 21.53
C PHE A 215 -3.51 -2.70 21.95
N ARG A 216 -3.44 -1.56 21.26
CA ARG A 216 -2.62 -0.42 21.69
C ARG A 216 -3.34 0.40 22.76
N THR A 217 -4.67 0.50 22.67
CA THR A 217 -5.49 1.13 23.71
C THR A 217 -5.58 0.20 24.93
N LYS A 218 -5.23 0.71 26.11
CA LYS A 218 -5.41 -0.04 27.36
C LYS A 218 -6.89 -0.34 27.58
N ILE A 219 -7.21 -1.61 27.72
CA ILE A 219 -8.57 -2.08 27.91
C ILE A 219 -8.59 -3.21 28.95
N TYR A 220 -9.61 -3.21 29.78
CA TYR A 220 -9.86 -4.29 30.73
C TYR A 220 -10.89 -5.23 30.12
N HIS A 221 -10.47 -6.43 29.71
CA HIS A 221 -11.34 -7.46 29.12
C HIS A 221 -10.78 -8.86 29.43
N PRO A 222 -11.61 -9.88 29.70
CA PRO A 222 -11.14 -11.23 30.06
C PRO A 222 -10.21 -11.90 29.04
N ASN A 223 -10.37 -11.57 27.76
CA ASN A 223 -9.60 -12.17 26.66
C ASN A 223 -8.41 -11.29 26.19
N ILE A 224 -8.02 -10.28 26.99
CA ILE A 224 -6.92 -9.36 26.65
C ILE A 224 -5.92 -9.33 27.80
N ASP A 225 -4.67 -9.61 27.49
CA ASP A 225 -3.59 -9.56 28.48
C ASP A 225 -3.38 -8.13 29.01
N SER A 226 -3.43 -8.00 30.33
CA SER A 226 -3.14 -6.77 31.08
C SER A 226 -1.71 -6.23 30.90
N ASN A 227 -0.73 -7.06 30.53
CA ASN A 227 0.69 -6.70 30.42
C ASN A 227 1.15 -6.27 29.02
N GLY A 228 0.28 -6.31 28.00
CA GLY A 228 0.67 -5.90 26.65
C GLY A 228 -0.46 -5.76 25.63
N GLY A 229 -1.73 -5.97 26.02
CA GLY A 229 -2.87 -5.86 25.12
C GLY A 229 -2.96 -6.99 24.10
N SER A 230 -2.14 -8.04 24.22
CA SER A 230 -2.20 -9.20 23.31
C SER A 230 -3.53 -9.90 23.48
N ILE A 231 -4.16 -10.22 22.35
CA ILE A 231 -5.45 -10.88 22.32
C ILE A 231 -5.23 -12.38 22.48
N ASP A 232 -5.78 -12.97 23.54
CA ASP A 232 -5.84 -14.42 23.73
C ASP A 232 -7.28 -14.86 23.48
N ILE A 233 -7.64 -14.97 22.20
CA ILE A 233 -8.93 -15.52 21.77
C ILE A 233 -8.68 -16.82 21.04
N ASP A 234 -9.48 -17.82 21.38
CA ASP A 234 -9.40 -19.17 20.83
C ASP A 234 -9.37 -19.20 19.30
N ILE A 235 -10.03 -18.27 18.60
CA ILE A 235 -10.05 -18.22 17.12
C ILE A 235 -8.70 -17.83 16.48
N LEU A 236 -7.81 -17.18 17.23
CA LEU A 236 -6.45 -16.82 16.79
C LEU A 236 -5.41 -17.84 17.27
N LYS A 237 -5.84 -18.91 17.96
CA LYS A 237 -4.99 -20.08 18.20
C LYS A 237 -4.91 -20.90 16.92
N VAL A 238 -3.70 -21.35 16.59
CA VAL A 238 -3.40 -22.09 15.35
C VAL A 238 -4.37 -23.27 15.14
N GLU A 239 -4.79 -23.93 16.22
CA GLU A 239 -5.70 -25.08 16.23
C GLU A 239 -7.16 -24.76 15.83
N ASN A 240 -7.63 -23.53 16.00
CA ASN A 240 -9.01 -23.12 15.67
C ASN A 240 -9.08 -22.09 14.54
N TRP A 241 -7.92 -21.69 13.99
CA TRP A 241 -7.83 -20.74 12.91
C TRP A 241 -8.40 -21.33 11.61
N LEU A 242 -9.23 -20.55 10.92
CA LEU A 242 -9.77 -20.92 9.62
C LEU A 242 -9.18 -19.98 8.57
N ALA A 243 -8.38 -20.52 7.65
CA ALA A 243 -7.70 -19.76 6.60
C ALA A 243 -8.64 -18.96 5.68
N GLY A 244 -9.93 -19.30 5.64
CA GLY A 244 -10.95 -18.55 4.90
C GLY A 244 -11.40 -17.24 5.56
N ARG A 245 -11.16 -17.05 6.86
CA ARG A 245 -11.64 -15.87 7.62
C ARG A 245 -10.97 -14.58 7.15
N THR A 246 -11.78 -13.54 7.01
CA THR A 246 -11.28 -12.19 6.70
C THR A 246 -10.75 -11.49 7.94
N ILE A 247 -9.82 -10.55 7.77
CA ILE A 247 -9.33 -9.74 8.88
C ILE A 247 -10.45 -8.87 9.46
N THR A 248 -11.40 -8.45 8.63
CA THR A 248 -12.60 -7.74 9.07
C THR A 248 -13.47 -8.61 9.97
N GLU A 249 -13.65 -9.90 9.66
CA GLU A 249 -14.31 -10.86 10.55
C GLU A 249 -13.52 -11.11 11.83
N VAL A 250 -12.19 -11.16 11.77
CA VAL A 250 -11.34 -11.29 12.97
C VAL A 250 -11.47 -10.06 13.89
N ILE A 251 -11.72 -8.87 13.35
CA ILE A 251 -11.91 -7.67 14.15
C ILE A 251 -13.37 -7.52 14.62
N ILE A 252 -14.34 -7.75 13.74
CA ILE A 252 -15.77 -7.49 14.02
C ILE A 252 -16.47 -8.70 14.63
N CYS A 253 -16.24 -9.91 14.11
CA CYS A 253 -16.98 -11.12 14.49
C CYS A 253 -16.34 -11.88 15.66
N SER A 254 -15.17 -11.46 16.12
CA SER A 254 -14.39 -12.20 17.12
C SER A 254 -14.93 -12.14 18.55
N ASN A 255 -16.13 -11.59 18.77
CA ASN A 255 -16.64 -11.34 20.11
C ASN A 255 -15.62 -10.61 21.00
N LEU A 256 -14.73 -9.82 20.38
CA LEU A 256 -13.56 -9.25 21.04
C LEU A 256 -13.93 -8.40 22.26
N LEU A 257 -15.09 -7.75 22.18
CA LEU A 257 -15.66 -6.86 23.19
C LEU A 257 -17.13 -7.19 23.53
N THR A 258 -17.75 -8.15 22.85
CA THR A 258 -19.08 -8.64 23.21
C THR A 258 -18.88 -9.84 24.11
N ALA A 259 -19.03 -9.63 25.43
CA ALA A 259 -18.96 -10.70 26.41
C ALA A 259 -19.85 -11.87 25.98
N SER A 260 -19.32 -13.10 26.08
CA SER A 260 -20.20 -14.27 26.07
C SER A 260 -21.21 -14.08 27.21
N LYS A 261 -22.49 -14.25 26.91
CA LYS A 261 -23.42 -14.65 27.96
C LYS A 261 -23.09 -16.08 28.38
#